data_AF-A0A8H6ZBA4-F1
#
_entry.id   AF-A0A8H6ZBA4-F1
#
_cell.length_a   1.000
_cell.length_b   1.000
_cell.length_c   1.000
_cell.angle_alpha   90.00
_cell.angle_beta   90.00
_cell.angle_gamma   90.00
#
_symmetry.space_group_name_H-M   'P 1'
#
loop_
_entity.id
_entity.type
_entity.pdbx_description
1 polymer ?
#
loop_
_entity_poly.entity_id
_entity_poly.type
_entity_poly.pdbx_seq_one_letter_code
_entity_poly.pdbx_strand_id
1 'polypeptide(L)'
;MSGVHHSTSTSSPSSSASLSPADSVDSHSSESTFAEKTLDDLTGHVYIDSNCLRTEILREVFNKHSEGGLLTLCVDESYDRSAGVAYPGFRYVEAVVGIAPAAWNAEKVNGVQYHSASCETNVVVAEIKNNHFISTTATQAAHLLAFSLASLRSVISMTSACSQYTIYILERPTVKTTSGNIPTVDEWVNLWRAWDLVTLQMIPEEMLHQKPIDLRHKCLFYIGHIPTFLDMLLSKAIGGAPTEPAYFWKIFERGIDPHVDDPDHCHNHSEVPEADEDWPTLDTIMSFRTGVRARLLQLYEDLSSGKRSLTRNIARTLVMTMEHEGFHIETLLYMLIQRAGTGTLPPTGFVVPPWDLLKLQWAATPASTTESVVLGSTKLALGHDDSEADDFMPELEDDAEGRTYGWDNESPRRWVEVGQFRAAWRPVTNKEFMVFWREGKAELPKSWVEEDGEVKVRTIYGLVPMDVAAEWPVLTAYDDLAARNCDSSWNTYDVGYEGGGNVGFRNWHPVPATTGIESEGGKGSNGGIWEWTTTLFDTHDDLVPTNLFTGYSTDFFDTKHQTVLGASYATIPRLGRQTLRNFWQRGYGYAWVGGRIIWDI
;
A
#
# COMPACT_ATOMS: atom_id res chain seq x y z
N MET A 1 -41.80 51.70 59.49
CA MET A 1 -41.37 52.74 58.54
C MET A 1 -40.15 52.21 57.81
N SER A 2 -40.20 51.67 56.60
CA SER A 2 -41.24 51.12 55.72
C SER A 2 -40.38 50.25 54.79
N GLY A 3 -40.33 48.93 54.96
CA GLY A 3 -41.39 47.98 54.58
C GLY A 3 -41.23 47.70 53.08
N VAL A 4 -41.15 46.47 52.56
CA VAL A 4 -41.92 45.25 52.88
C VAL A 4 -41.24 44.09 52.10
N HIS A 5 -40.69 43.08 52.80
CA HIS A 5 -41.14 41.67 52.95
C HIS A 5 -40.98 40.75 51.71
N HIS A 6 -40.12 39.72 51.82
CA HIS A 6 -40.42 38.28 52.10
C HIS A 6 -40.93 37.53 50.85
N SER A 7 -40.49 36.32 50.53
CA SER A 7 -40.28 35.17 51.41
C SER A 7 -39.39 34.08 50.80
N THR A 8 -38.67 33.40 51.68
CA THR A 8 -37.92 32.14 51.57
C THR A 8 -38.80 30.88 51.51
N SER A 9 -38.36 29.84 50.78
CA SER A 9 -38.44 28.40 51.19
C SER A 9 -37.75 27.53 50.10
N THR A 10 -36.50 27.08 50.30
CA THR A 10 -36.06 25.76 50.82
C THR A 10 -36.38 24.53 49.97
N SER A 11 -35.35 23.97 49.31
CA SER A 11 -34.94 22.55 49.43
C SER A 11 -33.55 22.29 48.80
N SER A 12 -32.58 21.86 49.62
CA SER A 12 -31.33 21.18 49.23
C SER A 12 -31.59 19.65 49.12
N PRO A 13 -30.64 18.72 48.82
CA PRO A 13 -29.20 18.81 48.46
C PRO A 13 -28.92 18.07 47.10
N SER A 14 -27.74 17.88 46.50
CA SER A 14 -26.46 17.35 47.00
C SER A 14 -25.39 17.32 45.89
N SER A 15 -24.13 17.45 46.32
CA SER A 15 -22.87 16.99 45.71
C SER A 15 -22.43 17.55 44.35
N SER A 16 -21.71 18.67 44.42
CA SER A 16 -20.65 19.05 43.50
C SER A 16 -19.41 18.18 43.71
N ALA A 17 -18.97 17.45 42.68
CA ALA A 17 -17.62 16.92 42.58
C ALA A 17 -16.92 17.61 41.41
N SER A 18 -15.96 18.44 41.76
CA SER A 18 -14.99 19.08 40.88
C SER A 18 -14.05 18.04 40.27
N LEU A 19 -13.88 18.05 38.95
CA LEU A 19 -12.73 17.46 38.28
C LEU A 19 -11.96 18.58 37.59
N SER A 20 -10.84 18.92 38.20
CA SER A 20 -9.76 19.76 37.68
C SER A 20 -9.02 19.04 36.55
N PRO A 21 -8.66 19.72 35.44
CA PRO A 21 -7.67 19.22 34.51
C PRO A 21 -6.28 19.61 35.04
N ALA A 22 -5.61 18.65 35.65
CA ALA A 22 -4.19 18.75 35.95
C ALA A 22 -3.53 17.54 35.34
N ASP A 23 -2.90 17.73 34.19
CA ASP A 23 -1.63 17.07 33.89
C ASP A 23 -0.74 18.11 33.23
N SER A 24 0.27 18.48 34.01
CA SER A 24 1.36 19.36 33.67
C SER A 24 2.17 18.80 32.51
N VAL A 25 2.46 19.66 31.56
CA VAL A 25 3.48 19.46 30.53
C VAL A 25 4.84 19.35 31.22
N ASP A 26 5.28 18.13 31.51
CA ASP A 26 6.66 17.86 31.87
C ASP A 26 7.48 17.76 30.58
N SER A 27 8.33 18.77 30.39
CA SER A 27 9.40 18.79 29.40
C SER A 27 10.47 17.78 29.81
N HIS A 28 10.31 16.53 29.38
CA HIS A 28 11.42 15.59 29.30
C HIS A 28 11.70 15.29 27.83
N SER A 29 12.87 15.75 27.40
CA SER A 29 13.61 15.21 26.27
C SER A 29 13.87 13.73 26.53
N SER A 30 12.90 12.87 26.20
CA SER A 30 13.20 11.47 25.98
C SER A 30 13.75 11.37 24.57
N GLU A 31 15.07 11.22 24.46
CA GLU A 31 15.64 10.47 23.36
C GLU A 31 14.98 9.08 23.41
N SER A 32 13.89 8.92 22.67
CA SER A 32 13.33 7.63 22.30
C SER A 32 14.40 6.96 21.45
N THR A 33 15.30 6.22 22.09
CA THR A 33 16.15 5.25 21.38
C THR A 33 15.21 4.23 20.76
N PHE A 34 14.94 4.43 19.46
CA PHE A 34 14.17 3.53 18.64
C PHE A 34 14.87 2.17 18.65
N ALA A 35 14.25 1.15 19.25
CA ALA A 35 14.77 -0.21 19.15
C ALA A 35 14.57 -0.69 17.71
N GLU A 36 15.66 -0.69 16.94
CA GLU A 36 15.69 -1.29 15.61
C GLU A 36 15.32 -2.76 15.72
N LYS A 37 14.29 -3.21 14.99
CA LYS A 37 13.92 -4.62 14.96
C LYS A 37 14.99 -5.38 14.19
N THR A 38 15.91 -6.02 14.91
CA THR A 38 16.92 -6.89 14.30
C THR A 38 16.42 -8.34 14.24
N LEU A 39 16.82 -9.04 13.18
CA LEU A 39 16.62 -10.49 13.08
C LEU A 39 17.52 -11.26 14.04
N ASP A 40 18.62 -10.66 14.51
CA ASP A 40 19.69 -11.32 15.26
C ASP A 40 19.24 -11.83 16.65
N ASP A 41 18.22 -11.20 17.22
CA ASP A 41 17.72 -11.48 18.58
C ASP A 41 16.58 -12.52 18.64
N LEU A 42 16.23 -13.14 17.50
CA LEU A 42 15.15 -14.13 17.45
C LEU A 42 15.60 -15.49 17.99
N THR A 43 14.99 -15.89 19.10
CA THR A 43 15.27 -17.17 19.79
C THR A 43 14.07 -18.10 19.78
N GLY A 44 12.86 -17.55 19.74
CA GLY A 44 11.59 -18.27 19.71
C GLY A 44 11.26 -18.84 18.33
N HIS A 45 10.80 -20.08 18.31
CA HIS A 45 10.42 -20.83 17.10
C HIS A 45 9.05 -21.46 17.32
N VAL A 46 8.19 -21.38 16.31
CA VAL A 46 6.90 -22.08 16.30
C VAL A 46 6.83 -23.02 15.11
N TYR A 47 6.40 -24.25 15.33
CA TYR A 47 6.16 -25.27 14.30
C TYR A 47 4.66 -25.56 14.18
N ILE A 48 4.12 -25.49 12.96
CA ILE A 48 2.71 -25.76 12.66
C ILE A 48 2.54 -26.49 11.32
N ASP A 49 1.52 -27.34 11.23
CA ASP A 49 1.12 -28.01 9.98
C ASP A 49 0.47 -27.01 9.01
N SER A 50 0.82 -27.06 7.72
CA SER A 50 0.25 -26.19 6.67
C SER A 50 -1.29 -26.22 6.65
N ASN A 51 -1.93 -27.38 6.86
CA ASN A 51 -3.39 -27.51 6.88
C ASN A 51 -4.04 -26.80 8.07
N CYS A 52 -3.25 -26.53 9.10
CA CYS A 52 -3.67 -25.86 10.33
C CYS A 52 -3.52 -24.33 10.27
N LEU A 53 -2.99 -23.77 9.17
CA LEU A 53 -2.91 -22.33 8.98
C LEU A 53 -4.32 -21.73 8.80
N ARG A 54 -4.82 -21.10 9.86
CA ARG A 54 -6.06 -20.31 9.86
C ARG A 54 -5.80 -18.95 10.48
N THR A 55 -6.57 -17.96 10.05
CA THR A 55 -6.46 -16.56 10.46
C THR A 55 -6.43 -16.38 11.97
N GLU A 56 -7.37 -16.99 12.68
CA GLU A 56 -7.50 -16.92 14.14
C GLU A 56 -6.35 -17.60 14.88
N ILE A 57 -5.85 -18.72 14.35
CA ILE A 57 -4.72 -19.46 14.95
C ILE A 57 -3.45 -18.64 14.81
N LEU A 58 -3.19 -18.11 13.62
CA LEU A 58 -2.03 -17.28 13.33
C LEU A 58 -2.00 -16.01 14.20
N ARG A 59 -3.15 -15.37 14.42
CA ARG A 59 -3.24 -14.20 15.31
C ARG A 59 -2.85 -14.52 16.73
N GLU A 60 -3.36 -15.61 17.29
CA GLU A 60 -3.06 -16.06 18.66
C GLU A 60 -1.61 -16.54 18.81
N VAL A 61 -1.12 -17.35 17.87
CA VAL A 61 0.27 -17.81 17.84
C VAL A 61 1.23 -16.61 17.82
N PHE A 62 0.98 -15.64 16.94
CA PHE A 62 1.79 -14.42 16.88
C PHE A 62 1.72 -13.60 18.17
N ASN A 63 0.51 -13.39 18.72
CA ASN A 63 0.34 -12.64 19.96
C ASN A 63 1.10 -13.30 21.13
N LYS A 64 1.22 -14.62 21.12
CA LYS A 64 1.84 -15.40 22.20
C LYS A 64 3.35 -15.53 22.07
N HIS A 65 3.85 -15.76 20.85
CA HIS A 65 5.22 -16.21 20.59
C HIS A 65 6.09 -15.19 19.86
N SER A 66 5.58 -13.98 19.58
CA SER A 66 6.40 -12.96 18.94
C SER A 66 7.42 -12.34 19.91
N GLU A 67 8.65 -12.17 19.43
CA GLU A 67 9.78 -11.54 20.10
C GLU A 67 10.13 -10.25 19.35
N GLY A 68 10.14 -9.10 20.04
CA GLY A 68 10.35 -7.81 19.37
C GLY A 68 9.31 -7.46 18.29
N GLY A 69 8.13 -8.12 18.31
CA GLY A 69 7.10 -7.99 17.29
C GLY A 69 7.37 -8.79 16.01
N LEU A 70 8.23 -9.81 16.08
CA LEU A 70 8.54 -10.77 15.01
C LEU A 70 8.26 -12.20 15.48
N LEU A 71 7.87 -13.08 14.57
CA LEU A 71 7.60 -14.49 14.84
C LEU A 71 8.36 -15.38 13.84
N THR A 72 9.19 -16.29 14.32
CA THR A 72 9.76 -17.37 13.50
C THR A 72 8.76 -18.54 13.43
N LEU A 73 8.14 -18.73 12.26
CA LEU A 73 7.13 -19.76 12.01
C LEU A 73 7.65 -20.79 11.00
N CYS A 74 7.84 -22.03 11.45
CA CYS A 74 8.12 -23.21 10.63
C CYS A 74 6.79 -23.87 10.24
N VAL A 75 6.50 -23.90 8.94
CA VAL A 75 5.29 -24.51 8.38
C VAL A 75 5.66 -25.83 7.72
N ASP A 76 5.08 -26.93 8.19
CA ASP A 76 5.25 -28.27 7.63
C ASP A 76 4.45 -28.43 6.33
N GLU A 77 5.13 -28.81 5.26
CA GLU A 77 4.60 -29.04 3.91
C GLU A 77 4.65 -30.52 3.49
N SER A 78 5.08 -31.43 4.38
CA SER A 78 5.28 -32.85 4.09
C SER A 78 3.96 -33.63 3.96
N TYR A 79 3.18 -33.33 2.91
CA TYR A 79 1.93 -34.02 2.59
C TYR A 79 2.11 -35.01 1.42
N ASP A 80 2.16 -36.31 1.73
CA ASP A 80 2.09 -37.37 0.72
C ASP A 80 0.63 -37.69 0.36
N ARG A 81 0.18 -37.19 -0.81
CA ARG A 81 -1.16 -37.46 -1.37
C ARG A 81 -1.39 -38.93 -1.74
N SER A 82 -0.34 -39.74 -1.90
CA SER A 82 -0.45 -41.12 -2.37
C SER A 82 -0.83 -42.12 -1.28
N ALA A 83 -0.61 -41.78 0.00
CA ALA A 83 -0.80 -42.69 1.12
C ALA A 83 -2.15 -42.58 1.83
N GLY A 84 -2.94 -41.52 1.58
CA GLY A 84 -4.24 -41.31 2.27
C GLY A 84 -4.13 -41.14 3.79
N VAL A 85 -2.92 -40.92 4.31
CA VAL A 85 -2.63 -40.75 5.73
C VAL A 85 -2.04 -39.36 5.92
N ALA A 86 -2.75 -38.48 6.61
CA ALA A 86 -2.13 -37.32 7.24
C ALA A 86 -1.14 -37.85 8.28
N TYR A 87 0.16 -37.57 8.15
CA TYR A 87 1.12 -37.93 9.20
C TYR A 87 0.78 -37.10 10.45
N PRO A 88 0.19 -37.69 11.51
CA PRO A 88 -0.10 -36.94 12.71
C PRO A 88 1.11 -37.11 13.63
N GLY A 89 2.10 -36.23 13.50
CA GLY A 89 3.08 -36.07 14.55
C GLY A 89 4.52 -35.89 14.09
N PHE A 90 5.09 -34.77 14.54
CA PHE A 90 6.36 -34.60 15.27
C PHE A 90 7.65 -35.33 14.84
N ARG A 91 7.65 -36.13 13.77
CA ARG A 91 8.81 -36.95 13.38
C ARG A 91 9.87 -36.18 12.59
N TYR A 92 9.52 -35.06 11.96
CA TYR A 92 10.46 -34.28 11.16
C TYR A 92 11.11 -33.13 11.92
N VAL A 93 10.63 -32.85 13.13
CA VAL A 93 11.14 -31.77 13.99
C VAL A 93 12.58 -32.02 14.44
N GLU A 94 13.07 -33.26 14.40
CA GLU A 94 14.45 -33.61 14.82
C GLU A 94 15.55 -32.88 14.01
N ALA A 95 15.22 -32.38 12.81
CA ALA A 95 16.14 -31.67 11.92
C ALA A 95 15.69 -30.25 11.54
N VAL A 96 14.56 -29.77 12.08
CA VAL A 96 14.03 -28.44 11.77
C VAL A 96 14.78 -27.41 12.62
N VAL A 97 15.57 -26.56 11.96
CA VAL A 97 16.38 -25.51 12.61
C VAL A 97 17.40 -26.04 13.63
N GLY A 98 17.82 -27.31 13.50
CA GLY A 98 18.78 -27.94 14.42
C GLY A 98 18.33 -28.04 15.89
N ILE A 99 17.03 -27.85 16.17
CA ILE A 99 16.48 -27.89 17.54
C ILE A 99 16.14 -29.34 17.90
N ALA A 100 16.69 -29.84 19.01
CA ALA A 100 16.42 -31.20 19.47
C ALA A 100 14.93 -31.41 19.78
N PRO A 101 14.34 -32.58 19.46
CA PRO A 101 12.91 -32.85 19.67
C PRO A 101 12.40 -32.59 21.09
N ALA A 102 13.25 -32.87 22.09
CA ALA A 102 12.92 -32.68 23.49
C ALA A 102 12.83 -31.19 23.92
N ALA A 103 13.35 -30.27 23.11
CA ALA A 103 13.29 -28.83 23.38
C ALA A 103 11.95 -28.19 22.96
N TRP A 104 11.13 -28.92 22.20
CA TRP A 104 9.84 -28.42 21.74
C TRP A 104 8.70 -28.74 22.71
N ASN A 105 7.86 -27.74 22.94
CA ASN A 105 6.69 -27.81 23.79
C ASN A 105 5.44 -27.90 22.93
N ALA A 106 4.58 -28.90 23.19
CA ALA A 106 3.29 -29.02 22.52
C ALA A 106 2.27 -28.05 23.13
N GLU A 107 1.61 -27.28 22.27
CA GLU A 107 0.63 -26.28 22.65
C GLU A 107 -0.65 -26.40 21.82
N LYS A 108 -1.73 -25.76 22.29
CA LYS A 108 -3.02 -25.76 21.59
C LYS A 108 -3.66 -24.38 21.59
N VAL A 109 -4.23 -24.01 20.45
CA VAL A 109 -5.12 -22.86 20.26
C VAL A 109 -6.32 -23.34 19.46
N ASN A 110 -7.54 -23.08 19.95
CA ASN A 110 -8.79 -23.46 19.29
C ASN A 110 -8.85 -24.94 18.84
N GLY A 111 -8.27 -25.85 19.62
CA GLY A 111 -8.23 -27.29 19.33
C GLY A 111 -7.15 -27.72 18.33
N VAL A 112 -6.47 -26.77 17.68
CA VAL A 112 -5.32 -27.04 16.81
C VAL A 112 -4.04 -27.11 17.62
N GLN A 113 -3.26 -28.17 17.39
CA GLN A 113 -1.97 -28.39 18.04
C GLN A 113 -0.85 -27.76 17.20
N TYR A 114 0.05 -27.05 17.87
CA TYR A 114 1.30 -26.54 17.32
C TYR A 114 2.40 -26.72 18.37
N HIS A 115 3.66 -26.43 18.02
CA HIS A 115 4.77 -26.60 18.95
C HIS A 115 5.64 -25.36 19.01
N SER A 116 6.20 -25.05 20.17
CA SER A 116 7.11 -23.92 20.37
C SER A 116 8.43 -24.36 20.98
N ALA A 117 9.52 -23.70 20.63
CA ALA A 117 10.83 -23.88 21.25
C ALA A 117 11.54 -22.53 21.35
N SER A 118 12.49 -22.40 22.27
CA SER A 118 13.41 -21.26 22.34
C SER A 118 14.84 -21.79 22.35
N CYS A 119 15.75 -21.16 21.60
CA CYS A 119 17.15 -21.57 21.48
C CYS A 119 18.11 -20.43 21.83
N GLU A 120 19.26 -20.78 22.42
CA GLU A 120 20.28 -19.79 22.86
C GLU A 120 21.02 -19.11 21.70
N THR A 121 20.97 -19.68 20.49
CA THR A 121 21.61 -19.14 19.29
C THR A 121 20.56 -18.89 18.21
N ASN A 122 20.76 -17.85 17.41
CA ASN A 122 19.92 -17.59 16.25
C ASN A 122 20.24 -18.58 15.12
N VAL A 123 19.70 -19.79 15.23
CA VAL A 123 19.96 -20.87 14.28
C VAL A 123 19.38 -20.55 12.90
N VAL A 124 18.35 -19.68 12.84
CA VAL A 124 17.73 -19.22 11.60
C VAL A 124 18.74 -18.49 10.72
N VAL A 125 19.47 -17.49 11.22
CA VAL A 125 20.45 -16.74 10.39
C VAL A 125 21.54 -17.65 9.83
N ALA A 126 21.92 -18.69 10.56
CA ALA A 126 22.89 -19.69 10.09
C ALA A 126 22.29 -20.63 9.01
N GLU A 127 21.03 -21.03 9.13
CA GLU A 127 20.31 -21.80 8.10
C GLU A 127 20.01 -20.96 6.85
N ILE A 128 19.69 -19.66 7.00
CA ILE A 128 19.43 -18.75 5.88
C ILE A 128 20.62 -18.76 4.90
N LYS A 129 21.85 -18.80 5.41
CA LYS A 129 23.06 -18.80 4.56
C LYS A 129 23.27 -20.12 3.80
N ASN A 130 22.65 -21.21 4.22
CA ASN A 130 22.94 -22.57 3.76
C ASN A 130 21.79 -23.23 2.97
N ASN A 131 20.58 -22.65 2.97
CA ASN A 131 19.38 -23.25 2.38
C ASN A 131 18.95 -22.61 1.05
N HIS A 132 18.15 -23.36 0.28
CA HIS A 132 17.61 -22.92 -0.99
C HIS A 132 16.38 -22.04 -0.79
N PHE A 133 16.40 -20.86 -1.39
CA PHE A 133 15.26 -19.97 -1.37
C PHE A 133 14.41 -20.19 -2.63
N ILE A 134 13.09 -20.20 -2.53
CA ILE A 134 12.23 -20.50 -3.69
C ILE A 134 11.10 -19.46 -3.81
N SER A 135 10.66 -19.31 -5.06
CA SER A 135 9.50 -18.57 -5.56
C SER A 135 8.17 -19.18 -5.13
N THR A 136 7.15 -18.33 -5.09
CA THR A 136 5.74 -18.60 -4.76
C THR A 136 5.16 -19.83 -5.47
N THR A 137 5.22 -20.99 -4.83
CA THR A 137 4.37 -22.14 -5.18
C THR A 137 2.92 -21.84 -4.81
N ALA A 138 1.96 -22.56 -5.39
CA ALA A 138 0.55 -22.48 -4.96
C ALA A 138 0.36 -22.66 -3.44
N THR A 139 1.17 -23.51 -2.80
CA THR A 139 1.18 -23.73 -1.34
C THR A 139 1.66 -22.47 -0.60
N GLN A 140 2.77 -21.88 -1.03
CA GLN A 140 3.29 -20.65 -0.42
C GLN A 140 2.36 -19.46 -0.63
N ALA A 141 1.71 -19.35 -1.79
CA ALA A 141 0.69 -18.33 -2.03
C ALA A 141 -0.48 -18.48 -1.03
N ALA A 142 -0.91 -19.71 -0.74
CA ALA A 142 -1.92 -19.97 0.29
C ALA A 142 -1.44 -19.61 1.70
N HIS A 143 -0.17 -19.84 2.03
CA HIS A 143 0.42 -19.39 3.30
C HIS A 143 0.41 -17.86 3.40
N LEU A 144 0.89 -17.16 2.37
CA LEU A 144 0.92 -15.69 2.31
C LEU A 144 -0.49 -15.09 2.39
N LEU A 145 -1.50 -15.74 1.79
CA LEU A 145 -2.90 -15.38 1.95
C LEU A 145 -3.35 -15.52 3.42
N ALA A 146 -3.05 -16.66 4.05
CA ALA A 146 -3.40 -16.88 5.45
C ALA A 146 -2.75 -15.85 6.39
N PHE A 147 -1.48 -15.50 6.15
CA PHE A 147 -0.79 -14.44 6.88
C PHE A 147 -1.45 -13.09 6.68
N SER A 148 -1.73 -12.72 5.43
CA SER A 148 -2.43 -11.49 5.05
C SER A 148 -3.77 -11.36 5.76
N LEU A 149 -4.60 -12.41 5.75
CA LEU A 149 -5.89 -12.43 6.47
C LEU A 149 -5.71 -12.32 7.99
N ALA A 150 -4.60 -12.84 8.53
CA ALA A 150 -4.19 -12.67 9.93
C ALA A 150 -3.60 -11.28 10.24
N SER A 151 -3.53 -10.38 9.26
CA SER A 151 -2.85 -9.08 9.35
C SER A 151 -1.35 -9.23 9.64
N LEU A 152 -0.74 -10.28 9.09
CA LEU A 152 0.69 -10.56 9.17
C LEU A 152 1.30 -10.49 7.78
N ARG A 153 2.60 -10.19 7.70
CA ARG A 153 3.39 -10.33 6.48
C ARG A 153 4.66 -11.13 6.73
N SER A 154 5.17 -11.76 5.69
CA SER A 154 6.48 -12.41 5.71
C SER A 154 7.57 -11.40 5.39
N VAL A 155 8.52 -11.20 6.31
CA VAL A 155 9.74 -10.40 6.12
C VAL A 155 10.74 -11.16 5.25
N ILE A 156 10.94 -12.45 5.55
CA ILE A 156 11.77 -13.38 4.78
C ILE A 156 11.18 -14.79 4.89
N SER A 157 11.35 -15.60 3.84
CA SER A 157 10.88 -16.99 3.82
C SER A 157 11.92 -17.91 3.20
N MET A 158 12.11 -19.09 3.78
CA MET A 158 13.09 -20.07 3.29
C MET A 158 12.51 -21.48 3.35
N THR A 159 12.72 -22.27 2.31
CA THR A 159 12.31 -23.66 2.28
C THR A 159 13.50 -24.53 2.66
N SER A 160 13.24 -25.58 3.44
CA SER A 160 14.22 -26.61 3.77
C SER A 160 14.83 -27.25 2.51
N ALA A 161 16.08 -27.73 2.60
CA ALA A 161 16.76 -28.39 1.48
C ALA A 161 15.99 -29.63 0.93
N CYS A 162 15.17 -30.27 1.75
CA CYS A 162 14.31 -31.40 1.37
C CYS A 162 12.88 -30.98 0.94
N SER A 163 12.57 -29.67 0.93
CA SER A 163 11.22 -29.14 0.64
C SER A 163 10.11 -29.72 1.53
N GLN A 164 10.43 -30.08 2.76
CA GLN A 164 9.48 -30.66 3.72
C GLN A 164 8.83 -29.61 4.62
N TYR A 165 9.46 -28.45 4.77
CA TYR A 165 8.93 -27.32 5.53
C TYR A 165 9.47 -25.99 4.99
N THR A 166 8.74 -24.91 5.30
CA THR A 166 9.13 -23.52 5.02
C THR A 166 9.17 -22.72 6.31
N ILE A 167 10.27 -22.03 6.58
CA ILE A 167 10.41 -21.08 7.70
C ILE A 167 10.06 -19.69 7.20
N TYR A 168 9.16 -19.02 7.91
CA TYR A 168 8.78 -17.63 7.71
C TYR A 168 9.19 -16.81 8.93
N ILE A 169 9.76 -15.63 8.70
CA ILE A 169 9.81 -14.58 9.72
C ILE A 169 8.64 -13.66 9.47
N LEU A 170 7.66 -13.70 10.36
CA LEU A 170 6.43 -12.92 10.25
C LEU A 170 6.51 -11.66 11.11
N GLU A 171 5.92 -10.58 10.62
CA GLU A 171 5.64 -9.39 11.41
C GLU A 171 4.18 -8.96 11.24
N ARG A 172 3.68 -8.13 12.14
CA ARG A 172 2.32 -7.58 12.09
C ARG A 172 2.35 -6.12 11.62
N PRO A 173 2.09 -5.85 10.33
CA PRO A 173 1.90 -4.49 9.85
C PRO A 173 0.59 -3.90 10.38
N THR A 174 0.51 -2.57 10.41
CA THR A 174 -0.63 -1.81 10.98
C THR A 174 -1.86 -1.73 10.07
N VAL A 175 -1.89 -2.48 8.96
CA VAL A 175 -2.90 -2.37 7.89
C VAL A 175 -3.70 -3.67 7.75
N LYS A 176 -5.03 -3.57 7.65
CA LYS A 176 -5.97 -4.71 7.48
C LYS A 176 -6.69 -4.64 6.12
N THR A 177 -7.14 -5.78 5.59
CA THR A 177 -8.01 -5.89 4.41
C THR A 177 -9.43 -6.37 4.77
N THR A 178 -10.44 -6.02 3.97
CA THR A 178 -11.88 -6.31 4.20
C THR A 178 -12.68 -6.45 2.89
N SER A 179 -13.92 -6.97 2.98
CA SER A 179 -14.84 -7.24 1.86
C SER A 179 -15.89 -6.14 1.64
N GLY A 180 -16.15 -5.77 0.37
CA GLY A 180 -16.98 -4.62 -0.03
C GLY A 180 -16.12 -3.36 -0.20
N ASN A 181 -16.53 -2.38 -1.05
CA ASN A 181 -15.68 -1.20 -1.26
C ASN A 181 -16.12 0.07 -0.52
N ILE A 182 -17.38 0.16 -0.05
CA ILE A 182 -17.79 1.22 0.90
C ILE A 182 -16.97 1.05 2.19
N PRO A 183 -16.20 2.06 2.59
CA PRO A 183 -15.30 1.91 3.72
C PRO A 183 -16.03 1.86 5.05
N THR A 184 -15.50 1.06 5.96
CA THR A 184 -15.89 1.00 7.37
C THR A 184 -15.07 1.99 8.21
N VAL A 185 -15.51 2.27 9.44
CA VAL A 185 -14.75 3.10 10.39
C VAL A 185 -13.37 2.50 10.67
N ASP A 186 -13.27 1.18 10.80
CA ASP A 186 -11.99 0.50 11.03
C ASP A 186 -11.02 0.70 9.86
N GLU A 187 -11.52 0.72 8.62
CA GLU A 187 -10.72 0.99 7.44
C GLU A 187 -10.21 2.43 7.40
N TRP A 188 -11.05 3.42 7.76
CA TRP A 188 -10.61 4.80 7.93
C TRP A 188 -9.51 4.93 8.98
N VAL A 189 -9.70 4.31 10.15
CA VAL A 189 -8.69 4.33 11.21
C VAL A 189 -7.37 3.69 10.75
N ASN A 190 -7.42 2.62 9.97
CA ASN A 190 -6.21 1.99 9.42
C ASN A 190 -5.53 2.89 8.37
N LEU A 191 -6.30 3.53 7.49
CA LEU A 191 -5.77 4.47 6.51
C LEU A 191 -5.13 5.68 7.20
N TRP A 192 -5.79 6.23 8.22
CA TRP A 192 -5.25 7.33 9.02
C TRP A 192 -3.95 6.97 9.73
N ARG A 193 -3.79 5.73 10.20
CA ARG A 193 -2.51 5.26 10.75
C ARG A 193 -1.42 5.21 9.69
N ALA A 194 -1.73 4.75 8.48
CA ALA A 194 -0.77 4.75 7.38
C ALA A 194 -0.41 6.19 6.97
N TRP A 195 -1.41 7.07 6.86
CA TRP A 195 -1.22 8.49 6.59
C TRP A 195 -0.34 9.16 7.65
N ASP A 196 -0.64 8.96 8.93
CA ASP A 196 0.07 9.56 10.05
C ASP A 196 1.50 8.99 10.18
N LEU A 197 1.72 7.71 9.87
CA LEU A 197 3.06 7.13 9.77
C LEU A 197 3.89 7.84 8.68
N VAL A 198 3.33 7.98 7.48
CA VAL A 198 4.05 8.59 6.35
C VAL A 198 4.27 10.08 6.58
N THR A 199 3.29 10.81 7.11
CA THR A 199 3.35 12.28 7.18
C THR A 199 3.95 12.84 8.46
N LEU A 200 3.86 12.12 9.58
CA LEU A 200 4.28 12.63 10.89
C LEU A 200 5.46 11.87 11.49
N GLN A 201 5.85 10.72 10.92
CA GLN A 201 6.96 9.92 11.43
C GLN A 201 8.07 9.72 10.39
N MET A 202 7.74 9.64 9.10
CA MET A 202 8.74 9.52 8.03
C MET A 202 9.26 10.86 7.50
N ILE A 203 8.55 11.96 7.75
CA ILE A 203 8.90 13.32 7.33
C ILE A 203 9.38 14.09 8.57
N PRO A 204 10.69 14.39 8.67
CA PRO A 204 11.20 15.30 9.69
C PRO A 204 10.62 16.71 9.53
N GLU A 205 10.61 17.48 10.62
CA GLU A 205 10.07 18.85 10.65
C GLU A 205 10.75 19.76 9.62
N GLU A 206 12.07 19.62 9.45
CA GLU A 206 12.85 20.38 8.47
C GLU A 206 12.47 20.08 7.01
N MET A 207 11.80 18.96 6.74
CA MET A 207 11.34 18.58 5.40
C MET A 207 9.95 19.10 5.07
N LEU A 208 9.16 19.56 6.04
CA LEU A 208 7.78 20.02 5.82
C LEU A 208 7.69 21.11 4.74
N HIS A 209 8.67 22.02 4.73
CA HIS A 209 8.75 23.16 3.81
C HIS A 209 9.62 22.89 2.56
N GLN A 210 10.06 21.65 2.35
CA GLN A 210 10.86 21.28 1.19
C GLN A 210 9.97 20.76 0.06
N LYS A 211 10.44 20.93 -1.18
CA LYS A 211 9.87 20.33 -2.39
C LYS A 211 10.83 19.25 -2.90
N PRO A 212 10.69 17.97 -2.51
CA PRO A 212 11.55 16.90 -3.02
C PRO A 212 11.46 16.70 -4.54
N ILE A 213 10.33 17.10 -5.14
CA ILE A 213 10.07 17.09 -6.58
C ILE A 213 9.52 18.46 -6.96
N ASP A 214 10.13 19.14 -7.95
CA ASP A 214 9.73 20.50 -8.33
C ASP A 214 8.30 20.59 -8.90
N LEU A 215 7.84 19.51 -9.53
CA LEU A 215 6.50 19.30 -10.08
C LEU A 215 5.42 18.99 -9.03
N ARG A 216 5.75 19.07 -7.74
CA ARG A 216 4.87 18.79 -6.60
C ARG A 216 4.95 19.90 -5.57
N HIS A 217 3.90 20.04 -4.74
CA HIS A 217 3.94 20.99 -3.63
C HIS A 217 4.90 20.51 -2.53
N LYS A 218 5.15 21.40 -1.56
CA LYS A 218 5.90 21.08 -0.35
C LYS A 218 5.21 19.97 0.45
N CYS A 219 5.95 19.20 1.24
CA CYS A 219 5.38 18.10 2.04
C CYS A 219 4.21 18.55 2.94
N LEU A 220 4.29 19.74 3.54
CA LEU A 220 3.25 20.32 4.39
C LEU A 220 1.89 20.48 3.67
N PHE A 221 1.91 20.77 2.36
CA PHE A 221 0.69 20.94 1.57
C PHE A 221 -0.23 19.72 1.68
N TYR A 222 0.34 18.53 1.56
CA TYR A 222 -0.43 17.28 1.52
C TYR A 222 -1.12 16.99 2.86
N ILE A 223 -0.52 17.41 3.99
CA ILE A 223 -1.09 17.26 5.34
C ILE A 223 -2.38 18.08 5.48
N GLY A 224 -2.46 19.26 4.86
CA GLY A 224 -3.68 20.08 4.81
C GLY A 224 -4.64 19.70 3.69
N HIS A 225 -4.12 19.24 2.55
CA HIS A 225 -4.88 18.84 1.37
C HIS A 225 -5.87 17.71 1.66
N ILE A 226 -5.41 16.63 2.28
CA ILE A 226 -6.26 15.46 2.54
C ILE A 226 -7.50 15.73 3.39
N PRO A 227 -7.39 16.34 4.58
CA PRO A 227 -8.59 16.69 5.34
C PRO A 227 -9.44 17.74 4.61
N THR A 228 -8.85 18.64 3.82
CA THR A 228 -9.61 19.65 3.06
C THR A 228 -10.49 19.00 2.00
N PHE A 229 -9.93 18.07 1.22
CA PHE A 229 -10.65 17.32 0.20
C PHE A 229 -11.83 16.54 0.80
N LEU A 230 -11.60 15.84 1.91
CA LEU A 230 -12.64 15.12 2.63
C LEU A 230 -13.73 16.07 3.15
N ASP A 231 -13.37 17.18 3.80
CA ASP A 231 -14.33 18.13 4.36
C ASP A 231 -15.23 18.77 3.30
N MET A 232 -14.65 19.12 2.15
CA MET A 232 -15.38 19.67 1.01
C MET A 232 -16.40 18.68 0.46
N LEU A 233 -15.99 17.43 0.20
CA LEU A 233 -16.88 16.44 -0.37
C LEU A 233 -17.94 15.96 0.63
N LEU A 234 -17.62 15.87 1.92
CA LEU A 234 -18.62 15.69 2.96
C LEU A 234 -19.64 16.82 2.95
N SER A 235 -19.22 18.09 2.85
CA SER A 235 -20.15 19.22 2.75
C SER A 235 -21.05 19.14 1.51
N LYS A 236 -20.53 18.69 0.36
CA LYS A 236 -21.35 18.48 -0.84
C LYS A 236 -22.36 17.34 -0.66
N ALA A 237 -21.98 16.24 -0.03
CA ALA A 237 -22.81 15.04 0.11
C ALA A 237 -23.88 15.16 1.19
N ILE A 238 -23.55 15.74 2.35
CA ILE A 238 -24.43 15.73 3.53
C ILE A 238 -24.79 17.13 4.08
N GLY A 239 -24.28 18.19 3.44
CA GLY A 239 -24.43 19.57 3.88
C GLY A 239 -23.52 19.93 5.08
N GLY A 240 -23.62 21.18 5.53
CA GLY A 240 -22.85 21.72 6.65
C GLY A 240 -21.88 22.82 6.23
N ALA A 241 -21.43 23.60 7.20
CA ALA A 241 -20.38 24.60 7.00
C ALA A 241 -19.00 23.92 6.94
N PRO A 242 -18.00 24.55 6.31
CA PRO A 242 -16.61 24.09 6.38
C PRO A 242 -16.15 23.90 7.83
N THR A 243 -15.30 22.90 8.05
CA THR A 243 -14.56 22.80 9.31
C THR A 243 -13.59 23.99 9.42
N GLU A 244 -13.51 24.64 10.58
CA GLU A 244 -12.61 25.79 10.74
C GLU A 244 -11.14 25.34 10.83
N PRO A 245 -10.18 26.08 10.23
CA PRO A 245 -10.38 27.34 9.52
C PRO A 245 -10.91 27.20 8.09
N ALA A 246 -12.03 27.86 7.76
CA ALA A 246 -12.69 27.71 6.46
C ALA A 246 -11.82 28.11 5.25
N TYR A 247 -10.81 28.98 5.45
CA TYR A 247 -9.91 29.40 4.37
C TYR A 247 -8.99 28.28 3.87
N PHE A 248 -8.88 27.16 4.60
CA PHE A 248 -8.12 25.98 4.15
C PHE A 248 -8.66 25.41 2.85
N TRP A 249 -9.97 25.51 2.60
CA TRP A 249 -10.55 25.17 1.30
C TRP A 249 -9.88 25.96 0.16
N LYS A 250 -9.48 27.22 0.36
CA LYS A 250 -8.84 27.99 -0.72
C LYS A 250 -7.43 27.48 -1.04
N ILE A 251 -6.62 27.24 0.00
CA ILE A 251 -5.17 27.01 -0.16
C ILE A 251 -4.81 25.52 -0.29
N PHE A 252 -5.70 24.61 0.09
CA PHE A 252 -5.44 23.16 0.10
C PHE A 252 -6.39 22.36 -0.80
N GLU A 253 -7.35 22.98 -1.50
CA GLU A 253 -8.34 22.25 -2.31
C GLU A 253 -7.72 21.44 -3.44
N ARG A 254 -6.75 21.99 -4.17
CA ARG A 254 -6.25 21.39 -5.41
C ARG A 254 -4.74 21.53 -5.56
N GLY A 255 -4.05 20.40 -5.73
CA GLY A 255 -2.61 20.36 -5.97
C GLY A 255 -2.20 20.81 -7.38
N ILE A 256 -0.90 20.98 -7.59
CA ILE A 256 -0.32 21.32 -8.89
C ILE A 256 -0.09 20.10 -9.78
N ASP A 257 -0.26 20.32 -11.09
CA ASP A 257 0.22 19.42 -12.15
C ASP A 257 0.80 20.24 -13.32
N PRO A 258 2.09 20.63 -13.22
CA PRO A 258 2.79 21.30 -14.31
C PRO A 258 3.07 20.32 -15.45
N HIS A 259 3.03 20.81 -16.69
CA HIS A 259 3.48 20.02 -17.83
C HIS A 259 4.99 19.74 -17.73
N VAL A 260 5.37 18.46 -17.83
CA VAL A 260 6.78 18.04 -17.76
C VAL A 260 7.62 18.70 -18.86
N ASP A 261 7.05 18.81 -20.05
CA ASP A 261 7.73 19.33 -21.24
C ASP A 261 7.51 20.85 -21.46
N ASP A 262 6.70 21.48 -20.61
CA ASP A 262 6.33 22.90 -20.71
C ASP A 262 6.14 23.50 -19.30
N PRO A 263 7.22 23.96 -18.64
CA PRO A 263 7.16 24.43 -17.26
C PRO A 263 6.32 25.71 -17.08
N ASP A 264 6.00 26.42 -18.16
CA ASP A 264 5.16 27.62 -18.14
C ASP A 264 3.66 27.27 -18.14
N HIS A 265 3.31 25.99 -18.38
CA HIS A 265 1.94 25.52 -18.37
C HIS A 265 1.68 24.60 -17.18
N CYS A 266 0.69 24.96 -16.38
CA CYS A 266 0.20 24.15 -15.26
C CYS A 266 -1.32 24.10 -15.29
N HIS A 267 -1.88 22.92 -15.02
CA HIS A 267 -3.31 22.77 -14.79
C HIS A 267 -3.76 23.65 -13.61
N ASN A 268 -5.06 23.99 -13.57
CA ASN A 268 -5.64 24.81 -12.51
C ASN A 268 -5.35 24.21 -11.12
N HIS A 269 -4.94 25.04 -10.17
CA HIS A 269 -4.53 24.63 -8.83
C HIS A 269 -4.85 25.71 -7.78
N SER A 270 -4.82 25.36 -6.50
CA SER A 270 -5.02 26.32 -5.42
C SER A 270 -3.94 27.41 -5.41
N GLU A 271 -4.35 28.65 -5.11
CA GLU A 271 -3.41 29.70 -4.72
C GLU A 271 -2.81 29.33 -3.36
N VAL A 272 -1.51 29.06 -3.32
CA VAL A 272 -0.78 28.68 -2.10
C VAL A 272 0.16 29.80 -1.65
N PRO A 273 0.50 29.90 -0.35
CA PRO A 273 1.50 30.84 0.12
C PRO A 273 2.88 30.60 -0.53
N GLU A 274 3.55 31.67 -0.94
CA GLU A 274 4.88 31.61 -1.57
C GLU A 274 6.01 31.53 -0.53
N ALA A 275 5.91 32.31 0.56
CA ALA A 275 6.88 32.34 1.65
C ALA A 275 6.55 31.29 2.72
N ASP A 276 7.57 30.72 3.35
CA ASP A 276 7.40 29.62 4.31
C ASP A 276 6.68 30.05 5.58
N GLU A 277 6.93 31.28 6.02
CA GLU A 277 6.29 31.92 7.17
C GLU A 277 4.78 32.17 7.00
N ASP A 278 4.29 32.20 5.76
CA ASP A 278 2.89 32.44 5.44
C ASP A 278 2.05 31.14 5.42
N TRP A 279 2.71 29.98 5.52
CA TRP A 279 2.01 28.70 5.63
C TRP A 279 1.38 28.52 7.02
N PRO A 280 0.20 27.88 7.10
CA PRO A 280 -0.36 27.48 8.39
C PRO A 280 0.60 26.54 9.13
N THR A 281 0.72 26.74 10.44
CA THR A 281 1.51 25.84 11.30
C THR A 281 0.97 24.42 11.27
N LEU A 282 1.86 23.43 11.46
CA LEU A 282 1.46 22.03 11.54
C LEU A 282 0.35 21.80 12.58
N ASP A 283 0.46 22.40 13.76
CA ASP A 283 -0.56 22.28 14.83
C ASP A 283 -1.96 22.77 14.38
N THR A 284 -2.00 23.84 13.59
CA THR A 284 -3.27 24.36 13.06
C THR A 284 -3.87 23.39 12.05
N ILE A 285 -3.05 22.84 11.16
CA ILE A 285 -3.46 21.83 10.18
C ILE A 285 -3.96 20.56 10.89
N MET A 286 -3.27 20.13 11.94
CA MET A 286 -3.61 18.96 12.74
C MET A 286 -4.93 19.11 13.49
N SER A 287 -5.19 20.32 14.00
CA SER A 287 -6.47 20.66 14.64
C SER A 287 -7.63 20.60 13.65
N PHE A 288 -7.46 21.20 12.46
CA PHE A 288 -8.45 21.10 11.37
C PHE A 288 -8.70 19.65 10.97
N ARG A 289 -7.64 18.87 10.72
CA ARG A 289 -7.73 17.44 10.39
C ARG A 289 -8.53 16.65 11.44
N THR A 290 -8.28 16.92 12.71
CA THR A 290 -9.02 16.28 13.82
C THR A 290 -10.51 16.60 13.76
N GLY A 291 -10.87 17.86 13.47
CA GLY A 291 -12.24 18.28 13.26
C GLY A 291 -12.92 17.55 12.09
N VAL A 292 -12.23 17.45 10.95
CA VAL A 292 -12.75 16.73 9.77
C VAL A 292 -12.94 15.25 10.05
N ARG A 293 -11.96 14.59 10.68
CA ARG A 293 -12.08 13.17 11.09
C ARG A 293 -13.26 12.97 12.05
N ALA A 294 -13.47 13.87 13.02
CA ALA A 294 -14.61 13.81 13.92
C ALA A 294 -15.96 13.98 13.18
N ARG A 295 -16.02 14.87 12.19
CA ARG A 295 -17.19 15.06 11.33
C ARG A 295 -17.51 13.79 10.52
N LEU A 296 -16.50 13.11 9.98
CA LEU A 296 -16.68 11.83 9.31
C LEU A 296 -17.22 10.75 10.27
N LEU A 297 -16.65 10.64 11.47
CA LEU A 297 -17.14 9.68 12.47
C LEU A 297 -18.60 9.97 12.88
N GLN A 298 -18.98 11.25 12.96
CA GLN A 298 -20.37 11.63 13.20
C GLN A 298 -21.30 11.20 12.07
N LEU A 299 -20.84 11.21 10.80
CA LEU A 299 -21.62 10.66 9.69
C LEU A 299 -21.88 9.16 9.90
N TYR A 300 -20.87 8.37 10.28
CA TYR A 300 -21.07 6.94 10.57
C TYR A 300 -22.05 6.69 11.72
N GLU A 301 -22.03 7.52 12.77
CA GLU A 301 -23.01 7.45 13.86
C GLU A 301 -24.42 7.83 13.40
N ASP A 302 -24.55 8.85 12.54
CA ASP A 302 -25.84 9.23 11.97
C ASP A 302 -26.42 8.11 11.08
N LEU A 303 -25.56 7.39 10.34
CA LEU A 303 -25.95 6.23 9.53
C LEU A 303 -26.37 5.03 10.41
N SER A 304 -25.57 4.69 11.43
CA SER A 304 -25.82 3.54 12.31
C SER A 304 -27.08 3.72 13.16
N SER A 305 -27.37 4.94 13.59
CA SER A 305 -28.56 5.30 14.37
C SER A 305 -29.83 5.45 13.53
N GLY A 306 -29.71 5.43 12.19
CA GLY A 306 -30.81 5.67 11.26
C GLY A 306 -31.26 7.14 11.19
N LYS A 307 -30.49 8.08 11.77
CA LYS A 307 -30.73 9.53 11.64
C LYS A 307 -30.52 9.99 10.19
N ARG A 308 -29.71 9.28 9.41
CA ARG A 308 -29.46 9.50 7.99
C ARG A 308 -29.45 8.16 7.26
N SER A 309 -30.02 8.13 6.05
CA SER A 309 -29.93 6.97 5.15
C SER A 309 -28.58 6.96 4.41
N LEU A 310 -28.05 5.77 4.13
CA LEU A 310 -26.90 5.61 3.25
C LEU A 310 -27.35 5.71 1.79
N THR A 311 -27.21 6.88 1.19
CA THR A 311 -27.50 7.09 -0.23
C THR A 311 -26.29 6.74 -1.10
N ARG A 312 -26.51 6.52 -2.40
CA ARG A 312 -25.43 6.28 -3.37
C ARG A 312 -24.39 7.40 -3.39
N ASN A 313 -24.82 8.66 -3.34
CA ASN A 313 -23.93 9.81 -3.26
C ASN A 313 -23.04 9.77 -2.00
N ILE A 314 -23.61 9.44 -0.83
CA ILE A 314 -22.83 9.28 0.40
C ILE A 314 -21.82 8.15 0.25
N ALA A 315 -22.26 6.99 -0.27
CA ALA A 315 -21.39 5.84 -0.49
C ALA A 315 -20.23 6.16 -1.45
N ARG A 316 -20.49 6.78 -2.62
CA ARG A 316 -19.46 7.23 -3.56
C ARG A 316 -18.50 8.22 -2.90
N THR A 317 -19.02 9.19 -2.15
CA THR A 317 -18.20 10.18 -1.45
C THR A 317 -17.23 9.51 -0.47
N LEU A 318 -17.70 8.53 0.31
CA LEU A 318 -16.86 7.76 1.24
C LEU A 318 -15.78 6.97 0.49
N VAL A 319 -16.13 6.29 -0.61
CA VAL A 319 -15.17 5.51 -1.41
C VAL A 319 -14.12 6.43 -2.04
N MET A 320 -14.55 7.47 -2.75
CA MET A 320 -13.69 8.42 -3.45
C MET A 320 -12.72 9.13 -2.51
N THR A 321 -13.20 9.63 -1.36
CA THR A 321 -12.33 10.34 -0.41
C THR A 321 -11.30 9.41 0.24
N MET A 322 -11.66 8.15 0.50
CA MET A 322 -10.71 7.17 1.03
C MET A 322 -9.65 6.79 -0.02
N GLU A 323 -10.08 6.54 -1.26
CA GLU A 323 -9.18 6.21 -2.36
C GLU A 323 -8.24 7.36 -2.72
N HIS A 324 -8.75 8.60 -2.68
CA HIS A 324 -7.95 9.80 -2.84
C HIS A 324 -6.84 9.91 -1.78
N GLU A 325 -7.16 9.73 -0.50
CA GLU A 325 -6.16 9.71 0.57
C GLU A 325 -5.13 8.57 0.35
N GLY A 326 -5.57 7.41 -0.13
CA GLY A 326 -4.68 6.31 -0.57
C GLY A 326 -3.70 6.69 -1.69
N PHE A 327 -4.17 7.33 -2.75
CA PHE A 327 -3.30 7.82 -3.84
C PHE A 327 -2.29 8.86 -3.37
N HIS A 328 -2.64 9.68 -2.38
CA HIS A 328 -1.73 10.66 -1.83
C HIS A 328 -0.66 10.05 -0.91
N ILE A 329 -0.94 8.92 -0.25
CA ILE A 329 0.11 8.13 0.42
C ILE A 329 1.13 7.68 -0.64
N GLU A 330 0.66 7.09 -1.73
CA GLU A 330 1.53 6.65 -2.84
C GLU A 330 2.35 7.81 -3.43
N THR A 331 1.72 8.98 -3.58
CA THR A 331 2.37 10.21 -4.04
C THR A 331 3.45 10.72 -3.12
N LEU A 332 3.17 10.79 -1.82
CA LEU A 332 4.17 11.20 -0.84
C LEU A 332 5.34 10.23 -0.85
N LEU A 333 5.11 8.93 -0.92
CA LEU A 333 6.21 7.96 -0.87
C LEU A 333 7.21 8.13 -2.04
N TYR A 334 6.76 8.40 -3.26
CA TYR A 334 7.73 8.65 -4.35
C TYR A 334 8.44 10.00 -4.22
N MET A 335 7.82 10.99 -3.57
CA MET A 335 8.49 12.24 -3.21
C MET A 335 9.58 11.99 -2.15
N LEU A 336 9.27 11.18 -1.13
CA LEU A 336 10.17 10.91 -0.02
C LEU A 336 11.43 10.17 -0.45
N ILE A 337 11.36 9.18 -1.36
CA ILE A 337 12.58 8.49 -1.82
C ILE A 337 13.59 9.43 -2.51
N GLN A 338 13.17 10.61 -2.97
CA GLN A 338 14.11 11.62 -3.51
C GLN A 338 15.07 12.16 -2.43
N ARG A 339 14.73 11.99 -1.14
CA ARG A 339 15.57 12.30 0.02
C ARG A 339 16.04 11.04 0.77
N ALA A 340 16.06 9.90 0.09
CA ALA A 340 16.63 8.66 0.62
C ALA A 340 18.06 8.89 1.15
N GLY A 341 18.30 8.52 2.40
CA GLY A 341 19.61 8.66 3.07
C GLY A 341 19.99 10.07 3.52
N THR A 342 19.21 11.11 3.19
CA THR A 342 19.56 12.52 3.48
C THR A 342 18.42 13.35 4.09
N GLY A 343 17.25 12.74 4.34
CA GLY A 343 16.13 13.41 4.99
C GLY A 343 14.97 12.48 5.33
N THR A 344 14.57 11.59 4.43
CA THR A 344 13.46 10.68 4.72
C THR A 344 13.84 9.66 5.78
N LEU A 345 12.99 9.52 6.80
CA LEU A 345 13.14 8.49 7.81
C LEU A 345 12.42 7.20 7.36
N PRO A 346 13.02 6.02 7.60
CA PRO A 346 12.34 4.75 7.37
C PRO A 346 11.03 4.62 8.17
N PRO A 347 10.08 3.80 7.72
CA PRO A 347 8.81 3.61 8.42
C PRO A 347 9.07 2.95 9.78
N THR A 348 8.61 3.62 10.85
CA THR A 348 8.76 3.13 12.22
C THR A 348 7.96 1.84 12.43
N GLY A 349 8.51 0.92 13.23
CA GLY A 349 7.85 -0.34 13.55
C GLY A 349 7.96 -1.43 12.48
N PHE A 350 8.65 -1.18 11.37
CA PHE A 350 8.98 -2.18 10.35
C PHE A 350 10.45 -2.58 10.44
N VAL A 351 10.76 -3.84 10.16
CA VAL A 351 12.15 -4.30 10.02
C VAL A 351 12.78 -3.68 8.79
N VAL A 352 14.00 -3.14 8.94
CA VAL A 352 14.85 -2.77 7.80
C VAL A 352 15.13 -4.04 7.00
N PRO A 353 14.84 -4.08 5.68
CA PRO A 353 14.96 -5.31 4.90
C PRO A 353 16.38 -5.87 4.97
N PRO A 354 16.56 -7.18 5.25
CA PRO A 354 17.87 -7.81 5.30
C PRO A 354 18.38 -8.04 3.87
N TRP A 355 18.89 -6.97 3.25
CA TRP A 355 19.19 -6.92 1.80
C TRP A 355 20.03 -8.08 1.28
N ASP A 356 21.09 -8.47 2.01
CA ASP A 356 21.95 -9.58 1.62
C ASP A 356 21.19 -10.91 1.60
N LEU A 357 20.32 -11.14 2.58
CA LEU A 357 19.52 -12.35 2.67
C LEU A 357 18.41 -12.37 1.62
N LEU A 358 17.76 -11.23 1.38
CA LEU A 358 16.76 -11.08 0.32
C LEU A 358 17.37 -11.27 -1.07
N LYS A 359 18.59 -10.78 -1.30
CA LYS A 359 19.33 -11.00 -2.54
C LYS A 359 19.57 -12.49 -2.78
N LEU A 360 20.01 -13.23 -1.77
CA LEU A 360 20.11 -14.69 -1.84
C LEU A 360 18.75 -15.34 -2.09
N GLN A 361 17.69 -14.80 -1.46
CA GLN A 361 16.32 -15.28 -1.63
C GLN A 361 15.85 -15.22 -3.08
N TRP A 362 16.02 -14.06 -3.69
CA TRP A 362 15.61 -13.84 -5.06
C TRP A 362 16.47 -14.60 -6.06
N ALA A 363 17.77 -14.76 -5.80
CA ALA A 363 18.68 -15.47 -6.70
C ALA A 363 18.33 -16.95 -6.89
N ALA A 364 17.59 -17.55 -5.96
CA ALA A 364 17.16 -18.95 -6.07
C ALA A 364 15.68 -19.12 -6.52
N THR A 365 15.00 -18.01 -6.82
CA THR A 365 13.71 -18.05 -7.56
C THR A 365 13.92 -18.70 -8.93
N PRO A 366 13.15 -19.75 -9.29
CA PRO A 366 13.25 -20.39 -10.59
C PRO A 366 13.00 -19.40 -11.73
N ALA A 367 13.90 -19.39 -12.71
CA ALA A 367 13.70 -18.64 -13.94
C ALA A 367 12.79 -19.42 -14.90
N SER A 368 11.96 -18.69 -15.65
CA SER A 368 11.22 -19.27 -16.77
C SER A 368 12.18 -19.84 -17.83
N THR A 369 11.76 -20.92 -18.48
CA THR A 369 12.47 -21.53 -19.62
C THR A 369 12.28 -20.73 -20.91
N THR A 370 11.33 -19.79 -20.93
CA THR A 370 11.10 -18.87 -22.06
C THR A 370 11.11 -17.42 -21.59
N GLU A 371 11.44 -16.49 -22.47
CA GLU A 371 11.44 -15.04 -22.15
C GLU A 371 10.03 -14.43 -22.19
N SER A 372 9.10 -15.10 -22.89
CA SER A 372 7.79 -14.54 -23.23
C SER A 372 6.72 -15.61 -23.37
N VAL A 373 5.46 -15.18 -23.31
CA VAL A 373 4.26 -15.98 -23.58
C VAL A 373 3.49 -15.43 -24.77
N VAL A 374 2.94 -16.33 -25.59
CA VAL A 374 1.99 -15.95 -26.65
C VAL A 374 0.59 -15.93 -26.05
N LEU A 375 -0.06 -14.78 -26.12
CA LEU A 375 -1.42 -14.56 -25.66
C LEU A 375 -2.34 -14.57 -26.88
N GLY A 376 -3.31 -15.48 -26.86
CA GLY A 376 -4.31 -15.61 -27.92
C GLY A 376 -5.17 -14.35 -28.05
N SER A 377 -5.73 -14.14 -29.24
CA SER A 377 -6.75 -13.11 -29.43
C SER A 377 -7.91 -13.30 -28.45
N THR A 378 -8.35 -12.23 -27.82
CA THR A 378 -9.44 -12.30 -26.84
C THR A 378 -10.33 -11.07 -26.89
N LYS A 379 -11.49 -11.17 -26.27
CA LYS A 379 -12.40 -10.05 -26.03
C LYS A 379 -12.35 -9.71 -24.55
N LEU A 380 -11.85 -8.52 -24.23
CA LEU A 380 -11.72 -8.04 -22.85
C LEU A 380 -12.89 -7.13 -22.49
N ALA A 381 -13.41 -7.30 -21.27
CA ALA A 381 -14.24 -6.29 -20.64
C ALA A 381 -13.31 -5.30 -19.90
N LEU A 382 -13.43 -4.02 -20.21
CA LEU A 382 -12.78 -2.93 -19.50
C LEU A 382 -13.83 -2.14 -18.73
N GLY A 383 -13.47 -1.68 -17.54
CA GLY A 383 -14.37 -0.87 -16.71
C GLY A 383 -15.53 -1.64 -16.07
N HIS A 384 -16.41 -0.89 -15.41
CA HIS A 384 -17.62 -1.39 -14.75
C HIS A 384 -18.79 -0.41 -14.90
N ASP A 385 -20.00 -0.87 -14.56
CA ASP A 385 -21.25 -0.11 -14.72
C ASP A 385 -21.60 0.62 -13.40
N ASP A 386 -20.94 1.76 -13.17
CA ASP A 386 -21.08 2.58 -11.97
C ASP A 386 -20.98 4.10 -12.27
N SER A 387 -21.89 4.60 -13.11
CA SER A 387 -21.94 6.03 -13.42
C SER A 387 -22.32 6.87 -12.20
N GLU A 388 -21.60 7.96 -11.94
CA GLU A 388 -21.96 8.93 -10.90
C GLU A 388 -23.32 9.60 -11.19
N ALA A 389 -23.73 9.72 -12.45
CA ALA A 389 -25.03 10.30 -12.81
C ALA A 389 -26.21 9.54 -12.18
N ASP A 390 -26.07 8.24 -11.97
CA ASP A 390 -27.09 7.39 -11.35
C ASP A 390 -27.30 7.70 -9.87
N ASP A 391 -26.28 8.27 -9.19
CA ASP A 391 -26.33 8.56 -7.76
C ASP A 391 -27.29 9.70 -7.40
N PHE A 392 -27.73 10.46 -8.41
CA PHE A 392 -28.68 11.56 -8.28
C PHE A 392 -30.08 11.21 -8.83
N MET A 393 -30.30 9.97 -9.28
CA MET A 393 -31.61 9.50 -9.73
C MET A 393 -32.45 9.10 -8.52
N PRO A 394 -33.65 9.69 -8.29
CA PRO A 394 -34.49 9.38 -7.13
C PRO A 394 -34.84 7.91 -6.98
N GLU A 395 -34.97 7.18 -8.09
CA GLU A 395 -35.26 5.74 -8.10
C GLU A 395 -34.08 4.85 -7.69
N LEU A 396 -32.85 5.37 -7.72
CA LEU A 396 -31.62 4.66 -7.36
C LEU A 396 -30.96 5.19 -6.10
N GLU A 397 -31.42 6.32 -5.55
CA GLU A 397 -30.77 7.03 -4.43
C GLU A 397 -30.41 6.13 -3.25
N ASP A 398 -31.30 5.21 -2.86
CA ASP A 398 -31.14 4.29 -1.73
C ASP A 398 -30.48 2.93 -2.12
N ASP A 399 -30.15 2.71 -3.40
CA ASP A 399 -29.49 1.49 -3.89
C ASP A 399 -27.98 1.57 -3.70
N ALA A 400 -27.52 1.66 -2.45
CA ALA A 400 -26.11 1.85 -2.13
C ALA A 400 -25.33 0.56 -1.83
N GLU A 401 -25.99 -0.43 -1.22
CA GLU A 401 -25.34 -1.64 -0.73
C GLU A 401 -25.12 -2.69 -1.83
N GLY A 402 -24.08 -3.51 -1.69
CA GLY A 402 -23.79 -4.60 -2.65
C GLY A 402 -23.22 -4.13 -3.99
N ARG A 403 -22.86 -2.85 -4.08
CA ARG A 403 -22.30 -2.21 -5.27
C ARG A 403 -20.79 -2.02 -5.16
N THR A 404 -20.14 -1.88 -6.32
CA THR A 404 -18.73 -1.48 -6.42
C THR A 404 -18.66 -0.09 -7.02
N TYR A 405 -18.38 0.90 -6.18
CA TYR A 405 -18.13 2.27 -6.62
C TYR A 405 -16.75 2.43 -7.29
N GLY A 406 -16.65 3.28 -8.31
CA GLY A 406 -15.37 3.59 -8.96
C GLY A 406 -15.21 5.05 -9.36
N TRP A 407 -14.07 5.36 -9.95
CA TRP A 407 -13.81 6.66 -10.56
C TRP A 407 -14.55 6.78 -11.89
N ASP A 408 -14.87 8.01 -12.29
CA ASP A 408 -15.62 8.29 -13.53
C ASP A 408 -14.97 7.68 -14.78
N ASN A 409 -13.64 7.67 -14.86
CA ASN A 409 -12.89 7.09 -15.98
C ASN A 409 -12.96 5.54 -16.08
N GLU A 410 -13.50 4.86 -15.07
CA GLU A 410 -13.69 3.40 -15.04
C GLU A 410 -15.07 2.99 -15.59
N SER A 411 -15.96 3.94 -15.86
CA SER A 411 -17.34 3.69 -16.29
C SER A 411 -17.70 4.42 -17.58
N PRO A 412 -18.54 3.82 -18.45
CA PRO A 412 -19.17 2.50 -18.29
C PRO A 412 -18.27 1.32 -18.69
N ARG A 413 -18.76 0.09 -18.44
CA ARG A 413 -18.11 -1.11 -18.94
C ARG A 413 -18.18 -1.15 -20.46
N ARG A 414 -17.05 -1.47 -21.09
CA ARG A 414 -16.92 -1.60 -22.55
C ARG A 414 -16.18 -2.87 -22.93
N TRP A 415 -16.37 -3.30 -24.17
CA TRP A 415 -15.70 -4.47 -24.72
C TRP A 415 -14.67 -4.06 -25.76
N VAL A 416 -13.46 -4.61 -25.65
CA VAL A 416 -12.37 -4.40 -26.61
C VAL A 416 -11.92 -5.75 -27.15
N GLU A 417 -11.73 -5.83 -28.46
CA GLU A 417 -11.10 -6.98 -29.11
C GLU A 417 -9.60 -6.75 -29.17
N VAL A 418 -8.84 -7.71 -28.65
CA VAL A 418 -7.37 -7.67 -28.65
C VAL A 418 -6.89 -8.82 -29.52
N GLY A 419 -6.01 -8.49 -30.48
CA GLY A 419 -5.37 -9.45 -31.36
C GLY A 419 -4.44 -10.40 -30.59
N GLN A 420 -3.89 -11.38 -31.31
CA GLN A 420 -2.84 -12.23 -30.74
C GLN A 420 -1.54 -11.42 -30.64
N PHE A 421 -0.82 -11.53 -29.52
CA PHE A 421 0.49 -10.90 -29.34
C PHE A 421 1.36 -11.73 -28.40
N ARG A 422 2.64 -11.34 -28.28
CA ARG A 422 3.60 -11.96 -27.38
C ARG A 422 3.97 -10.96 -26.28
N ALA A 423 4.03 -11.40 -25.03
CA ALA A 423 4.38 -10.55 -23.89
C ALA A 423 5.52 -11.14 -23.06
N ALA A 424 6.43 -10.29 -22.58
CA ALA A 424 7.46 -10.69 -21.64
C ALA A 424 6.83 -11.15 -20.31
N TRP A 425 7.42 -12.17 -19.68
CA TRP A 425 6.91 -12.69 -18.40
C TRP A 425 6.95 -11.67 -17.27
N ARG A 426 7.96 -10.80 -17.28
CA ARG A 426 8.20 -9.78 -16.25
C ARG A 426 8.45 -8.40 -16.86
N PRO A 427 8.31 -7.32 -16.08
CA PRO A 427 8.81 -6.01 -16.45
C PRO A 427 10.33 -6.00 -16.69
N VAL A 428 10.79 -4.96 -17.37
CA VAL A 428 12.22 -4.66 -17.57
C VAL A 428 12.88 -4.43 -16.22
N THR A 429 14.02 -5.08 -15.97
CA THR A 429 14.72 -4.95 -14.69
C THR A 429 15.70 -3.77 -14.68
N ASN A 430 16.10 -3.33 -13.49
CA ASN A 430 17.14 -2.32 -13.33
C ASN A 430 18.44 -2.69 -14.06
N LYS A 431 18.85 -3.96 -13.98
CA LYS A 431 20.03 -4.48 -14.67
C LYS A 431 19.92 -4.36 -16.19
N GLU A 432 18.78 -4.70 -16.76
CA GLU A 432 18.53 -4.60 -18.20
C GLU A 432 18.49 -3.15 -18.68
N PHE A 433 17.90 -2.28 -17.87
CA PHE A 433 17.83 -0.85 -18.15
C PHE A 433 19.19 -0.16 -17.99
N MET A 434 20.02 -0.60 -17.04
CA MET A 434 21.35 -0.05 -16.81
C MET A 434 22.26 -0.22 -18.04
N VAL A 435 22.11 -1.32 -18.79
CA VAL A 435 22.81 -1.50 -20.07
C VAL A 435 22.39 -0.43 -21.08
N PHE A 436 21.08 -0.14 -21.18
CA PHE A 436 20.52 0.84 -22.11
C PHE A 436 20.95 2.27 -21.78
N TRP A 437 20.90 2.64 -20.50
CA TRP A 437 21.37 3.93 -20.01
C TRP A 437 22.86 4.13 -20.29
N ARG A 438 23.71 3.13 -20.03
CA ARG A 438 25.16 3.19 -20.32
C ARG A 438 25.49 3.33 -21.82
N GLU A 439 24.60 2.91 -22.70
CA GLU A 439 24.71 3.12 -24.14
C GLU A 439 24.28 4.54 -24.57
N GLY A 440 23.88 5.40 -23.63
CA GLY A 440 23.43 6.78 -23.89
C GLY A 440 22.03 6.86 -24.50
N LYS A 441 21.19 5.85 -24.28
CA LYS A 441 19.87 5.72 -24.92
C LYS A 441 18.69 6.16 -24.06
N ALA A 442 18.93 6.49 -22.79
CA ALA A 442 17.93 7.02 -21.86
C ALA A 442 18.61 7.95 -20.84
N GLU A 443 17.80 8.76 -20.16
CA GLU A 443 18.25 9.53 -19.00
C GLU A 443 18.45 8.63 -17.77
N LEU A 444 19.14 9.15 -16.75
CA LEU A 444 19.23 8.46 -15.46
C LEU A 444 17.84 8.45 -14.80
N PRO A 445 17.26 7.27 -14.49
CA PRO A 445 15.95 7.19 -13.83
C PRO A 445 15.91 7.99 -12.54
N LYS A 446 14.79 8.67 -12.24
CA LYS A 446 14.65 9.46 -10.99
C LYS A 446 14.61 8.58 -9.74
N SER A 447 14.38 7.29 -9.91
CA SER A 447 14.51 6.27 -8.86
C SER A 447 15.96 5.89 -8.55
N TRP A 448 16.94 6.32 -9.36
CA TRP A 448 18.36 6.04 -9.18
C TRP A 448 19.12 7.27 -8.69
N VAL A 449 20.35 7.04 -8.22
CA VAL A 449 21.34 8.07 -7.93
C VAL A 449 22.72 7.53 -8.26
N GLU A 450 23.60 8.39 -8.73
CA GLU A 450 25.03 8.08 -8.88
C GLU A 450 25.80 8.84 -7.80
N GLU A 451 26.44 8.10 -6.88
CA GLU A 451 27.29 8.64 -5.83
C GLU A 451 28.62 7.90 -5.83
N ASP A 452 29.73 8.63 -5.77
CA ASP A 452 31.08 8.06 -5.76
C ASP A 452 31.39 7.09 -6.92
N GLY A 453 30.74 7.30 -8.07
CA GLY A 453 30.87 6.44 -9.27
C GLY A 453 30.07 5.14 -9.21
N GLU A 454 29.24 4.95 -8.18
CA GLU A 454 28.33 3.82 -8.04
C GLU A 454 26.88 4.26 -8.25
N VAL A 455 26.17 3.50 -9.08
CA VAL A 455 24.72 3.67 -9.25
C VAL A 455 24.00 2.89 -8.15
N LYS A 456 23.11 3.57 -7.43
CA LYS A 456 22.28 3.02 -6.36
C LYS A 456 20.80 3.33 -6.64
N VAL A 457 19.92 2.50 -6.10
CA VAL A 457 18.46 2.67 -6.18
C VAL A 457 17.96 3.34 -4.92
N ARG A 458 17.15 4.39 -5.07
CA ARG A 458 16.50 5.10 -3.96
C ARG A 458 15.37 4.25 -3.41
N THR A 459 15.36 4.07 -2.09
CA THR A 459 14.28 3.41 -1.36
C THR A 459 13.92 4.22 -0.13
N ILE A 460 12.80 3.91 0.52
CA ILE A 460 12.45 4.57 1.79
C ILE A 460 13.41 4.20 2.93
N TYR A 461 14.17 3.12 2.80
CA TYR A 461 15.20 2.69 3.75
C TYR A 461 16.57 3.27 3.43
N GLY A 462 16.65 4.22 2.48
CA GLY A 462 17.90 4.79 1.99
C GLY A 462 18.33 4.22 0.64
N LEU A 463 19.61 4.39 0.32
CA LEU A 463 20.18 3.97 -0.95
C LEU A 463 20.54 2.49 -0.92
N VAL A 464 20.02 1.74 -1.88
CA VAL A 464 20.29 0.30 -2.04
C VAL A 464 21.24 0.09 -3.22
N PRO A 465 22.35 -0.65 -3.03
CA PRO A 465 23.27 -1.00 -4.11
C PRO A 465 22.59 -1.70 -5.29
N MET A 466 23.06 -1.42 -6.50
CA MET A 466 22.49 -1.99 -7.73
C MET A 466 22.59 -3.53 -7.78
N ASP A 467 23.54 -4.16 -7.10
CA ASP A 467 23.66 -5.62 -7.07
C ASP A 467 22.57 -6.31 -6.22
N VAL A 468 21.93 -5.58 -5.30
CA VAL A 468 20.72 -6.01 -4.58
C VAL A 468 19.47 -5.76 -5.43
N ALA A 469 19.38 -4.57 -6.02
CA ALA A 469 18.20 -4.13 -6.77
C ALA A 469 18.19 -4.54 -8.25
N ALA A 470 19.21 -5.29 -8.71
CA ALA A 470 19.47 -5.59 -10.12
C ALA A 470 18.25 -6.20 -10.83
N GLU A 471 17.57 -7.13 -10.17
CA GLU A 471 16.45 -7.88 -10.73
C GLU A 471 15.09 -7.29 -10.34
N TRP A 472 15.05 -6.14 -9.66
CA TRP A 472 13.82 -5.37 -9.45
C TRP A 472 13.38 -4.74 -10.76
N PRO A 473 12.07 -4.52 -10.96
CA PRO A 473 11.58 -3.71 -12.07
C PRO A 473 12.17 -2.30 -12.02
N VAL A 474 12.57 -1.76 -13.17
CA VAL A 474 13.01 -0.36 -13.27
C VAL A 474 11.81 0.58 -13.15
N LEU A 475 11.99 1.67 -12.42
CA LEU A 475 11.02 2.77 -12.31
C LEU A 475 11.51 3.94 -13.15
N THR A 476 10.82 4.26 -14.25
CA THR A 476 11.27 5.30 -15.20
C THR A 476 10.10 5.85 -16.01
N ALA A 477 10.34 6.94 -16.77
CA ALA A 477 9.32 7.57 -17.59
C ALA A 477 8.90 6.68 -18.78
N TYR A 478 7.70 6.94 -19.33
CA TYR A 478 7.22 6.23 -20.52
C TYR A 478 8.20 6.41 -21.70
N ASP A 479 8.69 7.64 -21.92
CA ASP A 479 9.54 7.95 -23.07
C ASP A 479 10.88 7.21 -23.05
N ASP A 480 11.44 6.93 -21.87
CA ASP A 480 12.65 6.13 -21.72
C ASP A 480 12.43 4.66 -22.14
N LEU A 481 11.25 4.11 -21.86
CA LEU A 481 10.88 2.73 -22.20
C LEU A 481 10.45 2.60 -23.66
N ALA A 482 9.76 3.60 -24.18
CA ALA A 482 9.37 3.68 -25.59
C ALA A 482 10.60 3.67 -26.51
N ALA A 483 11.69 4.32 -26.12
CA ALA A 483 12.99 4.26 -26.82
C ALA A 483 13.55 2.83 -26.96
N ARG A 484 13.06 1.88 -26.15
CA ARG A 484 13.43 0.47 -26.15
C ARG A 484 12.39 -0.43 -26.85
N ASN A 485 11.38 0.14 -27.52
CA ASN A 485 10.21 -0.56 -28.06
C ASN A 485 9.48 -1.40 -26.99
N CYS A 486 9.43 -0.91 -25.75
CA CYS A 486 8.59 -1.52 -24.73
C CYS A 486 7.15 -1.03 -24.94
N ASP A 487 6.23 -1.95 -25.19
CA ASP A 487 4.80 -1.72 -25.18
C ASP A 487 4.17 -2.61 -24.10
N SER A 488 3.17 -2.09 -23.39
CA SER A 488 2.47 -2.80 -22.33
C SER A 488 0.96 -2.53 -22.43
N SER A 489 0.29 -3.22 -23.33
CA SER A 489 -1.16 -3.17 -23.52
C SER A 489 -1.85 -4.35 -22.81
N TRP A 490 -1.41 -4.73 -21.62
CA TRP A 490 -1.90 -5.97 -21.00
C TRP A 490 -1.80 -6.04 -19.48
N ASN A 491 -2.90 -6.44 -18.83
CA ASN A 491 -2.97 -6.71 -17.40
C ASN A 491 -3.73 -8.03 -17.14
N THR A 492 -3.03 -9.18 -17.14
CA THR A 492 -3.61 -10.45 -16.65
C THR A 492 -2.88 -11.10 -15.50
N TYR A 493 -1.86 -10.44 -14.95
CA TYR A 493 -1.24 -10.89 -13.72
C TYR A 493 -2.07 -10.40 -12.53
N ASP A 494 -3.17 -11.09 -12.29
CA ASP A 494 -4.00 -10.89 -11.11
C ASP A 494 -3.43 -11.71 -9.95
N VAL A 495 -2.38 -11.16 -9.35
CA VAL A 495 -2.07 -11.46 -7.95
C VAL A 495 -2.42 -10.21 -7.14
N GLY A 496 -3.71 -10.06 -6.84
CA GLY A 496 -4.16 -9.11 -5.80
C GLY A 496 -3.40 -9.31 -4.48
N TYR A 497 -3.64 -8.45 -3.50
CA TYR A 497 -2.99 -8.55 -2.19
C TYR A 497 -3.15 -9.95 -1.59
N GLU A 498 -4.36 -10.51 -1.65
CA GLU A 498 -4.67 -11.87 -1.23
C GLU A 498 -3.82 -12.94 -1.94
N GLY A 499 -3.57 -12.76 -3.24
CA GLY A 499 -2.80 -13.67 -4.08
C GLY A 499 -1.29 -13.60 -3.89
N GLY A 500 -0.78 -12.78 -2.98
CA GLY A 500 0.65 -12.64 -2.72
C GLY A 500 1.31 -11.46 -3.44
N GLY A 501 0.54 -10.63 -4.15
CA GLY A 501 1.06 -9.46 -4.86
C GLY A 501 1.82 -8.50 -3.94
N ASN A 502 2.90 -7.93 -4.45
CA ASN A 502 3.65 -6.88 -3.75
C ASN A 502 2.89 -5.55 -3.86
N VAL A 503 1.78 -5.44 -3.13
CA VAL A 503 0.88 -4.27 -3.04
C VAL A 503 0.54 -4.00 -1.57
N GLY A 504 -0.08 -2.86 -1.25
CA GLY A 504 -0.57 -2.57 0.09
C GLY A 504 0.49 -2.56 1.19
N PHE A 505 1.69 -2.05 0.88
CA PHE A 505 2.85 -1.99 1.76
C PHE A 505 3.32 -3.37 2.26
N ARG A 506 3.01 -4.44 1.51
CA ARG A 506 3.51 -5.80 1.81
C ARG A 506 5.03 -5.79 1.88
N ASN A 507 5.67 -5.18 0.90
CA ASN A 507 7.02 -4.69 1.05
C ASN A 507 6.98 -3.19 0.83
N TRP A 508 7.95 -2.52 1.42
CA TRP A 508 8.12 -1.08 1.33
C TRP A 508 9.17 -0.72 0.25
N HIS A 509 9.34 -1.62 -0.71
CA HIS A 509 10.25 -1.53 -1.85
C HIS A 509 9.78 -2.48 -2.95
N PRO A 510 10.20 -2.27 -4.21
CA PRO A 510 10.02 -3.26 -5.26
C PRO A 510 10.70 -4.58 -4.90
N VAL A 511 10.18 -5.67 -5.45
CA VAL A 511 10.82 -7.00 -5.39
C VAL A 511 11.00 -7.51 -6.81
N PRO A 512 11.88 -8.50 -7.06
CA PRO A 512 11.96 -9.14 -8.36
C PRO A 512 10.60 -9.70 -8.77
N ALA A 513 10.20 -9.38 -10.00
CA ALA A 513 9.00 -9.92 -10.61
C ALA A 513 9.14 -11.45 -10.79
N THR A 514 8.12 -12.20 -10.37
CA THR A 514 8.09 -13.65 -10.61
C THR A 514 7.71 -13.93 -12.06
N THR A 515 8.40 -14.88 -12.69
CA THR A 515 8.15 -15.28 -14.07
C THR A 515 7.08 -16.36 -14.14
N GLY A 516 6.24 -16.37 -15.19
CA GLY A 516 5.21 -17.39 -15.37
C GLY A 516 5.77 -18.76 -15.72
N ILE A 517 6.26 -19.47 -14.70
CA ILE A 517 6.76 -20.83 -14.82
C ILE A 517 5.61 -21.81 -15.14
N GLU A 518 5.93 -22.89 -15.84
CA GLU A 518 4.95 -23.89 -16.29
C GLU A 518 4.18 -24.52 -15.11
N SER A 519 4.86 -24.78 -14.00
CA SER A 519 4.24 -25.35 -12.79
C SER A 519 3.16 -24.47 -12.18
N GLU A 520 3.19 -23.15 -12.43
CA GLU A 520 2.24 -22.17 -11.93
C GLU A 520 1.26 -21.70 -13.02
N GLY A 521 1.15 -22.47 -14.12
CA GLY A 521 0.23 -22.17 -15.23
C GLY A 521 0.54 -20.85 -15.93
N GLY A 522 1.80 -20.40 -15.90
CA GLY A 522 2.19 -19.12 -16.49
C GLY A 522 1.82 -17.90 -15.65
N LYS A 523 1.46 -18.04 -14.37
CA LYS A 523 1.18 -16.87 -13.52
C LYS A 523 2.46 -16.31 -12.90
N GLY A 524 2.57 -14.99 -12.89
CA GLY A 524 3.69 -14.22 -12.33
C GLY A 524 3.21 -12.96 -11.63
N SER A 525 4.15 -12.13 -11.18
CA SER A 525 3.89 -10.84 -10.53
C SER A 525 4.72 -9.74 -11.21
N ASN A 526 4.29 -8.49 -11.08
CA ASN A 526 4.99 -7.33 -11.63
C ASN A 526 6.10 -6.79 -10.71
N GLY A 527 6.31 -7.39 -9.54
CA GLY A 527 7.30 -6.91 -8.56
C GLY A 527 6.85 -5.71 -7.72
N GLY A 528 5.60 -5.25 -7.86
CA GLY A 528 5.02 -4.14 -7.11
C GLY A 528 5.23 -2.79 -7.77
N ILE A 529 4.92 -2.70 -9.07
CA ILE A 529 4.95 -1.46 -9.85
C ILE A 529 3.70 -1.33 -10.74
N TRP A 530 3.32 -0.10 -11.06
CA TRP A 530 2.44 0.16 -12.20
C TRP A 530 3.17 -0.11 -13.51
N GLU A 531 2.43 -0.45 -14.55
CA GLU A 531 2.99 -0.69 -15.88
C GLU A 531 2.42 0.27 -16.92
N TRP A 532 3.32 0.96 -17.61
CA TRP A 532 3.02 1.90 -18.69
C TRP A 532 2.28 1.26 -19.85
N THR A 533 1.18 1.82 -20.31
CA THR A 533 0.56 1.40 -21.58
C THR A 533 0.82 2.39 -22.70
N THR A 534 0.72 1.96 -23.95
CA THR A 534 0.66 2.85 -25.13
C THR A 534 -0.66 3.60 -25.24
N THR A 535 -1.65 3.29 -24.39
CA THR A 535 -2.99 3.88 -24.46
C THR A 535 -3.00 5.25 -23.79
N LEU A 536 -3.31 6.28 -24.56
CA LEU A 536 -3.54 7.63 -24.04
C LEU A 536 -4.62 7.58 -22.95
N PHE A 537 -4.40 8.34 -21.88
CA PHE A 537 -5.46 8.58 -20.92
C PHE A 537 -6.44 9.58 -21.52
N ASP A 538 -7.51 9.05 -22.10
CA ASP A 538 -8.53 9.82 -22.80
C ASP A 538 -9.93 9.29 -22.45
N THR A 539 -10.95 10.02 -22.93
CA THR A 539 -12.34 9.65 -22.89
C THR A 539 -12.60 8.34 -23.64
N HIS A 540 -13.76 7.74 -23.39
CA HIS A 540 -14.30 6.66 -24.20
C HIS A 540 -15.81 6.83 -24.35
N ASP A 541 -16.40 5.99 -25.21
CA ASP A 541 -17.84 6.01 -25.46
C ASP A 541 -18.62 5.92 -24.14
N ASP A 542 -19.64 6.77 -24.06
CA ASP A 542 -20.62 6.86 -22.97
C ASP A 542 -20.05 7.22 -21.58
N LEU A 543 -18.79 7.63 -21.49
CA LEU A 543 -18.20 8.15 -20.24
C LEU A 543 -18.97 9.39 -19.77
N VAL A 544 -19.34 9.40 -18.49
CA VAL A 544 -19.96 10.55 -17.82
C VAL A 544 -18.99 11.10 -16.78
N PRO A 545 -18.42 12.31 -16.97
CA PRO A 545 -17.50 12.90 -16.01
C PRO A 545 -18.12 13.13 -14.64
N THR A 546 -17.29 13.10 -13.59
CA THR A 546 -17.73 13.42 -12.23
C THR A 546 -18.16 14.89 -12.08
N ASN A 547 -19.29 15.10 -11.41
CA ASN A 547 -19.76 16.40 -10.92
C ASN A 547 -19.38 16.64 -9.45
N LEU A 548 -19.09 15.58 -8.69
CA LEU A 548 -18.61 15.69 -7.30
C LEU A 548 -17.18 16.23 -7.25
N PHE A 549 -16.27 15.68 -8.05
CA PHE A 549 -14.87 16.10 -8.15
C PHE A 549 -14.49 16.52 -9.57
N THR A 550 -15.13 17.61 -10.02
CA THR A 550 -14.91 18.17 -11.36
C THR A 550 -13.43 18.35 -11.70
N GLY A 551 -13.03 17.84 -12.86
CA GLY A 551 -11.65 17.90 -13.35
C GLY A 551 -10.76 16.75 -12.92
N TYR A 552 -11.27 15.76 -12.16
CA TYR A 552 -10.47 14.60 -11.75
C TYR A 552 -9.90 13.81 -12.94
N SER A 553 -10.71 13.51 -13.95
CA SER A 553 -10.25 12.79 -15.16
C SER A 553 -10.14 13.70 -16.37
N THR A 554 -11.16 14.54 -16.60
CA THR A 554 -11.29 15.32 -17.85
C THR A 554 -10.20 16.34 -18.08
N ASP A 555 -9.57 16.85 -17.02
CA ASP A 555 -8.48 17.82 -17.16
C ASP A 555 -7.22 17.17 -17.75
N PHE A 556 -7.11 15.84 -17.68
CA PHE A 556 -5.97 15.07 -18.15
C PHE A 556 -6.23 14.35 -19.49
N PHE A 557 -7.38 14.61 -20.14
CA PHE A 557 -7.66 14.18 -21.53
C PHE A 557 -6.97 15.14 -22.51
N ASP A 558 -5.65 15.26 -22.37
CA ASP A 558 -4.83 16.33 -22.94
C ASP A 558 -3.79 15.82 -23.95
N THR A 559 -3.82 14.52 -24.27
CA THR A 559 -2.85 13.79 -25.12
C THR A 559 -1.43 13.67 -24.57
N LYS A 560 -1.17 14.15 -23.34
CA LYS A 560 0.14 14.05 -22.66
C LYS A 560 0.21 12.89 -21.69
N HIS A 561 -0.93 12.47 -21.18
CA HIS A 561 -1.05 11.39 -20.21
C HIS A 561 -1.21 10.03 -20.87
N GLN A 562 -0.50 9.04 -20.32
CA GLN A 562 -0.67 7.63 -20.66
C GLN A 562 -1.39 6.91 -19.53
N THR A 563 -2.24 5.95 -19.89
CA THR A 563 -2.85 5.02 -18.93
C THR A 563 -1.77 4.07 -18.43
N VAL A 564 -1.83 3.74 -17.15
CA VAL A 564 -1.02 2.71 -16.51
C VAL A 564 -1.92 1.68 -15.84
N LEU A 565 -1.47 0.44 -15.74
CA LEU A 565 -2.26 -0.65 -15.19
C LEU A 565 -1.50 -1.41 -14.11
N GLY A 566 -2.24 -2.14 -13.27
CA GLY A 566 -1.69 -2.93 -12.18
C GLY A 566 -1.82 -2.23 -10.83
N ALA A 567 -0.77 -2.28 -10.03
CA ALA A 567 -0.65 -1.62 -8.74
C ALA A 567 0.82 -1.67 -8.30
N SER A 568 1.26 -0.64 -7.57
CA SER A 568 2.59 -0.63 -6.95
C SER A 568 2.55 -1.22 -5.55
N TYR A 569 3.73 -1.45 -4.95
CA TYR A 569 3.84 -1.81 -3.55
C TYR A 569 3.24 -0.77 -2.60
N ALA A 570 3.14 0.49 -3.05
CA ALA A 570 2.60 1.61 -2.29
C ALA A 570 1.07 1.81 -2.53
N THR A 571 0.48 1.14 -3.51
CA THR A 571 -0.95 1.22 -3.79
C THR A 571 -1.75 0.46 -2.73
N ILE A 572 -2.74 1.11 -2.12
CA ILE A 572 -3.62 0.46 -1.13
C ILE A 572 -4.45 -0.66 -1.77
N PRO A 573 -4.74 -1.77 -1.06
CA PRO A 573 -5.32 -2.97 -1.68
C PRO A 573 -6.60 -2.74 -2.51
N ARG A 574 -7.50 -1.85 -2.07
CA ARG A 574 -8.75 -1.53 -2.79
C ARG A 574 -8.57 -0.87 -4.15
N LEU A 575 -7.42 -0.21 -4.37
CA LEU A 575 -7.05 0.38 -5.66
C LEU A 575 -6.41 -0.64 -6.59
N GLY A 576 -6.02 -1.84 -6.11
CA GLY A 576 -5.46 -2.90 -6.96
C GLY A 576 -6.46 -3.63 -7.84
N ARG A 577 -7.59 -3.00 -8.20
CA ARG A 577 -8.67 -3.60 -9.00
C ARG A 577 -8.41 -3.46 -10.50
N GLN A 578 -8.91 -4.42 -11.28
CA GLN A 578 -8.70 -4.46 -12.74
C GLN A 578 -9.34 -3.30 -13.51
N THR A 579 -10.38 -2.67 -12.96
CA THR A 579 -11.08 -1.56 -13.62
C THR A 579 -10.33 -0.24 -13.51
N LEU A 580 -9.44 -0.11 -12.52
CA LEU A 580 -8.78 1.15 -12.23
C LEU A 580 -7.86 1.56 -13.36
N ARG A 581 -8.04 2.79 -13.84
CA ARG A 581 -7.15 3.44 -14.81
C ARG A 581 -6.40 4.55 -14.09
N ASN A 582 -5.15 4.26 -13.73
CA ASN A 582 -4.25 5.29 -13.24
C ASN A 582 -3.52 5.92 -14.45
N PHE A 583 -2.91 7.09 -14.28
CA PHE A 583 -2.36 7.85 -15.39
C PHE A 583 -1.27 8.82 -14.96
N TRP A 584 -0.31 9.05 -15.85
CA TRP A 584 0.76 10.02 -15.67
C TRP A 584 1.21 10.58 -17.01
N GLN A 585 1.77 11.80 -17.00
CA GLN A 585 2.43 12.37 -18.17
C GLN A 585 3.58 11.47 -18.62
N ARG A 586 3.73 11.31 -19.93
CA ARG A 586 4.74 10.43 -20.55
C ARG A 586 6.19 10.67 -20.08
N GLY A 587 6.56 11.92 -19.83
CA GLY A 587 7.89 12.28 -19.32
C GLY A 587 8.04 12.18 -17.79
N TYR A 588 6.99 11.83 -17.05
CA TYR A 588 7.00 11.84 -15.59
C TYR A 588 7.72 10.61 -15.01
N GLY A 589 9.02 10.76 -14.73
CA GLY A 589 9.88 9.66 -14.27
C GLY A 589 9.90 9.36 -12.77
N TYR A 590 9.03 9.98 -11.96
CA TYR A 590 9.05 9.83 -10.49
C TYR A 590 8.06 8.80 -9.96
N ALA A 591 6.98 8.50 -10.68
CA ALA A 591 5.94 7.60 -10.21
C ALA A 591 6.44 6.15 -10.11
N TRP A 592 5.70 5.29 -9.41
CA TRP A 592 6.01 3.87 -9.23
C TRP A 592 5.71 3.04 -10.49
N VAL A 593 6.16 3.50 -11.65
CA VAL A 593 5.81 2.96 -12.96
C VAL A 593 7.04 2.47 -13.70
N GLY A 594 6.94 1.27 -14.26
CA GLY A 594 7.87 0.71 -15.21
C GLY A 594 7.12 0.14 -16.41
N GLY A 595 7.69 -0.86 -17.08
CA GLY A 595 6.99 -1.50 -18.19
C GLY A 595 7.58 -2.85 -18.55
N ARG A 596 6.78 -3.63 -19.27
CA ARG A 596 7.22 -4.86 -19.94
C ARG A 596 7.28 -4.66 -21.44
N ILE A 597 7.85 -5.64 -22.13
CA ILE A 597 7.93 -5.64 -23.59
C ILE A 597 6.79 -6.51 -24.13
N ILE A 598 6.12 -5.99 -25.16
CA ILE A 598 5.16 -6.69 -26.00
C ILE A 598 5.68 -6.69 -27.44
N TRP A 599 5.39 -7.78 -28.15
CA TRP A 599 5.69 -7.92 -29.56
C TRP A 599 4.41 -8.34 -30.31
N ASP A 600 4.19 -7.71 -31.47
CA ASP A 600 3.23 -8.20 -32.44
C ASP A 600 3.63 -9.59 -32.95
N ILE A 601 2.64 -10.39 -33.35
CA ILE A 601 2.81 -11.73 -33.93
C ILE A 601 2.33 -11.74 -35.38
#